data_AF-A0A2N8BSH4-F1
#
_entry.id   AF-A0A2N8BSH4-F1
#
_cell.length_a   1.000
_cell.length_b   1.000
_cell.length_c   1.000
_cell.angle_alpha   90.00
_cell.angle_beta   90.00
_cell.angle_gamma   90.00
#
_symmetry.space_group_name_H-M   'P 1'
#
loop_
_entity.id
_entity.type
_entity.pdbx_description
1 polymer ?
#
loop_
_entity_poly.entity_id
_entity_poly.type
_entity_poly.pdbx_seq_one_letter_code
_entity_poly.pdbx_strand_id
1 'polypeptide(L)'
;LCMMRLIGSAGNWTGFYVRAYNVNTAQPNGRYFVAAFGAQPVVQYGMRLWGGAGNLLFDSGTSCATFTRAFQNWSYVRDDKDPQGLTRIYYTVPFNFPQNEYLLLNNFGMNMTSGSGIPRNLYCWWDFPNNTLYAITIAASNPIAFFLPAVFAKMNA
;
A
#
# COMPACT_ATOMS: atom_id res chain seq x y z
N LEU A 1 -7.84 -9.45 -6.25
CA LEU A 1 -6.55 -8.73 -6.40
C LEU A 1 -6.84 -7.25 -6.35
N CYS A 2 -6.13 -6.45 -5.54
CA CYS A 2 -6.32 -5.00 -5.50
C CYS A 2 -5.06 -4.28 -5.98
N MET A 3 -5.23 -3.38 -6.96
CA MET A 3 -4.18 -2.46 -7.39
C MET A 3 -4.25 -1.19 -6.56
N MET A 4 -3.10 -0.79 -6.04
CA MET A 4 -2.95 0.45 -5.29
C MET A 4 -2.43 1.53 -6.22
N ARG A 5 -3.08 2.70 -6.23
CA ARG A 5 -2.62 3.84 -7.03
C ARG A 5 -2.70 5.15 -6.27
N LEU A 6 -1.58 5.85 -6.26
CA LEU A 6 -1.47 7.24 -5.82
C LEU A 6 -1.98 8.17 -6.93
N ILE A 7 -2.68 9.24 -6.56
CA ILE A 7 -3.21 10.27 -7.46
C ILE A 7 -2.50 11.59 -7.15
N GLY A 8 -2.10 12.31 -8.21
CA GLY A 8 -1.35 13.55 -8.12
C GLY A 8 0.14 13.36 -8.42
N SER A 9 0.94 14.36 -8.05
CA SER A 9 2.39 14.38 -8.24
C SER A 9 3.12 14.74 -6.94
N ALA A 10 4.44 14.63 -6.92
CA ALA A 10 5.24 15.11 -5.80
C ALA A 10 4.93 16.59 -5.53
N GLY A 11 4.53 16.92 -4.29
CA GLY A 11 4.11 18.27 -3.90
C GLY A 11 2.67 18.67 -4.29
N ASN A 12 1.94 17.84 -5.05
CA ASN A 12 0.54 18.06 -5.41
C ASN A 12 -0.23 16.73 -5.38
N TRP A 13 -0.17 16.04 -4.22
CA TRP A 13 -0.88 14.80 -4.00
C TRP A 13 -2.36 15.08 -3.77
N THR A 14 -3.23 14.37 -4.49
CA THR A 14 -4.69 14.59 -4.44
C THR A 14 -5.46 13.40 -3.89
N GLY A 15 -4.79 12.26 -3.68
CA GLY A 15 -5.44 11.11 -3.07
C GLY A 15 -4.78 9.77 -3.39
N PHE A 16 -5.46 8.70 -3.03
CA PHE A 16 -5.20 7.36 -3.51
C PHE A 16 -6.51 6.66 -3.82
N TYR A 17 -6.47 5.64 -4.66
CA TYR A 17 -7.58 4.73 -4.79
C TYR A 17 -7.10 3.29 -4.80
N VAL A 18 -7.96 2.41 -4.30
CA VAL A 18 -7.79 0.96 -4.37
C VAL A 18 -8.78 0.45 -5.41
N ARG A 19 -8.29 -0.23 -6.45
CA ARG A 19 -9.13 -0.77 -7.51
C ARG A 19 -9.05 -2.29 -7.52
N ALA A 20 -10.21 -2.94 -7.60
CA ALA A 20 -10.27 -4.35 -7.90
C ALA A 20 -9.67 -4.60 -9.29
N TYR A 21 -8.76 -5.56 -9.40
CA TYR A 21 -8.09 -5.92 -10.64
C TYR A 21 -9.06 -6.25 -11.77
N ASN A 22 -10.19 -6.89 -11.46
CA ASN A 22 -11.30 -7.04 -12.39
C ASN A 22 -12.64 -7.09 -11.63
N VAL A 23 -13.75 -7.08 -12.39
CA VAL A 23 -15.12 -7.16 -11.87
C VAL A 23 -15.44 -8.49 -11.17
N ASN A 24 -14.66 -9.53 -11.44
CA ASN A 24 -14.81 -10.87 -10.87
C ASN A 24 -13.96 -11.08 -9.60
N THR A 25 -13.17 -10.08 -9.19
CA THR A 25 -12.34 -10.15 -7.99
C THR A 25 -13.03 -9.46 -6.83
N ALA A 26 -12.84 -10.00 -5.62
CA ALA A 26 -13.35 -9.41 -4.38
C ALA A 26 -13.02 -7.91 -4.32
N GLN A 27 -14.02 -7.12 -3.94
CA GLN A 27 -13.88 -5.67 -3.81
C GLN A 27 -12.83 -5.33 -2.76
N PRO A 28 -12.17 -4.15 -2.88
CA PRO A 28 -11.22 -3.68 -1.90
C PRO A 28 -11.85 -3.64 -0.51
N ASN A 29 -11.34 -4.47 0.38
CA ASN A 29 -11.69 -4.47 1.78
C ASN A 29 -10.37 -4.41 2.58
N GLY A 30 -10.34 -3.64 3.66
CA GLY A 30 -9.12 -3.35 4.41
C GLY A 30 -8.97 -1.88 4.76
N ARG A 31 -8.08 -1.63 5.72
CA ARG A 31 -7.72 -0.29 6.16
C ARG A 31 -6.34 0.05 5.61
N TYR A 32 -6.28 1.16 4.89
CA TYR A 32 -5.10 1.56 4.15
C TYR A 32 -4.76 3.01 4.45
N PHE A 33 -3.48 3.34 4.46
CA PHE A 33 -3.04 4.73 4.56
C PHE A 33 -1.89 5.00 3.59
N VAL A 34 -1.74 6.28 3.26
CA VAL A 34 -0.61 6.79 2.49
C VAL A 34 0.17 7.70 3.40
N ALA A 35 1.47 7.49 3.50
CA ALA A 35 2.37 8.48 4.09
C ALA A 35 2.57 9.58 3.05
N ALA A 36 1.80 10.65 3.17
CA ALA A 36 1.93 11.87 2.38
C ALA A 36 2.31 13.03 3.32
N PHE A 37 3.25 13.87 2.87
CA PHE A 37 3.58 15.12 3.56
C PHE A 37 2.53 16.16 3.18
N GLY A 38 1.49 16.29 3.98
CA GLY A 38 0.44 17.28 3.80
C GLY A 38 -0.16 17.68 5.14
N ALA A 39 0.00 18.94 5.51
CA ALA A 39 -0.65 19.48 6.70
C ALA A 39 -2.12 19.78 6.43
N GLN A 40 -2.97 19.53 7.42
CA GLN A 40 -4.39 19.91 7.38
C GLN A 40 -4.67 20.92 8.50
N PRO A 41 -5.45 22.00 8.25
CA PRO A 41 -5.70 23.04 9.23
C PRO A 41 -6.75 22.60 10.27
N VAL A 42 -6.45 21.57 11.05
CA VAL A 42 -7.43 20.90 11.93
C VAL A 42 -7.45 21.46 13.34
N VAL A 43 -6.35 22.03 13.84
CA VAL A 43 -6.31 22.51 15.22
C VAL A 43 -6.99 23.89 15.36
N GLN A 44 -7.82 24.09 16.38
CA GLN A 44 -8.38 25.41 16.72
C GLN A 44 -7.34 26.31 17.42
N TYR A 45 -6.48 25.72 18.27
CA TYR A 45 -5.41 26.39 19.00
C TYR A 45 -4.12 25.58 18.88
N GLY A 46 -3.10 26.12 18.23
CA GLY A 46 -1.83 25.41 18.01
C GLY A 46 -0.86 26.16 17.10
N MET A 47 0.19 25.46 16.66
CA MET A 47 1.20 26.01 15.76
C MET A 47 0.90 25.62 14.31
N ARG A 48 0.94 26.61 13.42
CA ARG A 48 0.90 26.40 11.96
C ARG A 48 2.10 27.06 11.30
N LEU A 49 2.69 26.38 10.33
CA LEU A 49 3.69 26.96 9.44
C LEU A 49 3.09 27.05 8.03
N TRP A 50 3.25 28.21 7.42
CA TRP A 50 2.78 28.49 6.07
C TRP A 50 3.99 28.78 5.18
N GLY A 51 3.95 28.27 3.96
CA GLY A 51 4.94 28.58 2.93
C GLY A 51 4.73 29.98 2.37
N GLY A 52 5.73 30.49 1.63
CA GLY A 52 5.65 31.81 1.00
C GLY A 52 4.53 31.95 -0.04
N ALA A 53 4.00 30.83 -0.56
CA ALA A 53 2.86 30.80 -1.46
C ALA A 53 1.50 30.67 -0.74
N GLY A 54 1.48 30.74 0.60
CA GLY A 54 0.26 30.60 1.40
C GLY A 54 -0.24 29.16 1.56
N ASN A 55 0.55 28.16 1.16
CA ASN A 55 0.24 26.75 1.41
C ASN A 55 0.60 26.34 2.84
N LEU A 56 -0.25 25.55 3.49
CA LEU A 56 0.01 25.04 4.83
C LEU A 56 1.11 23.97 4.76
N LEU A 57 2.22 24.21 5.47
CA LEU A 57 3.36 23.30 5.55
C LEU A 57 3.29 22.40 6.79
N PHE A 58 2.74 22.92 7.88
CA PHE A 58 2.63 22.21 9.15
C PHE A 58 1.42 22.72 9.94
N ASP A 59 0.74 21.82 10.63
CA ASP A 59 -0.26 22.13 11.65
C ASP A 59 -0.09 21.12 12.80
N SER A 60 0.00 21.61 14.03
CA SER A 60 0.28 20.78 15.21
C SER A 60 -0.80 19.74 15.52
N GLY A 61 -2.00 19.89 14.97
CA GLY A 61 -3.07 18.90 15.06
C GLY A 61 -3.10 17.91 13.90
N THR A 62 -2.27 18.07 12.86
CA THR A 62 -2.20 17.07 11.77
C THR A 62 -1.69 15.75 12.34
N SER A 63 -2.57 14.75 12.42
CA SER A 63 -2.23 13.43 12.95
C SER A 63 -1.12 12.78 12.13
N CYS A 64 -0.09 12.30 12.82
CA CYS A 64 0.97 11.50 12.22
C CYS A 64 0.64 10.00 12.31
N ALA A 65 1.05 9.25 11.29
CA ALA A 65 0.97 7.79 11.35
C ALA A 65 2.00 7.27 12.36
N THR A 66 1.53 6.51 13.35
CA THR A 66 2.42 5.84 14.31
C THR A 66 2.64 4.41 13.84
N PHE A 67 3.82 4.13 13.29
CA PHE A 67 4.16 2.80 12.78
C PHE A 67 4.18 1.77 13.90
N THR A 68 3.49 0.64 13.70
CA THR A 68 3.35 -0.40 14.72
C THR A 68 4.14 -1.66 14.41
N ARG A 69 4.27 -2.02 13.12
CA ARG A 69 4.95 -3.26 12.71
C ARG A 69 5.37 -3.21 11.24
N ALA A 70 6.38 -4.00 10.91
CA ALA A 70 6.82 -4.26 9.55
C ALA A 70 7.12 -5.76 9.38
N PHE A 71 6.62 -6.37 8.30
CA PHE A 71 6.87 -7.78 7.97
C PHE A 71 7.63 -7.88 6.65
N GLN A 72 8.74 -8.62 6.65
CA GLN A 72 9.57 -8.84 5.46
C GLN A 72 9.74 -10.33 5.11
N ASN A 73 9.26 -11.24 5.97
CA ASN A 73 9.38 -12.69 5.85
C ASN A 73 8.28 -13.29 4.97
N TRP A 74 8.22 -12.88 3.70
CA TRP A 74 7.23 -13.38 2.75
C TRP A 74 7.52 -14.83 2.35
N SER A 75 6.52 -15.68 2.48
CA SER A 75 6.54 -17.07 2.03
C SER A 75 5.79 -17.21 0.72
N TYR A 76 6.39 -17.90 -0.24
CA TYR A 76 5.73 -18.33 -1.47
C TYR A 76 4.55 -19.25 -1.13
N VAL A 77 3.41 -19.02 -1.80
CA VAL A 77 2.19 -19.83 -1.63
C VAL A 77 1.93 -20.66 -2.89
N ARG A 78 1.82 -19.98 -4.04
CA ARG A 78 1.54 -20.58 -5.35
C ARG A 78 1.87 -19.60 -6.48
N ASP A 79 1.90 -20.11 -7.71
CA ASP A 79 1.85 -19.33 -8.93
C ASP A 79 0.71 -19.80 -9.86
N ASP A 80 0.26 -18.90 -10.72
CA ASP A 80 -0.68 -19.20 -11.79
C ASP A 80 -0.45 -18.29 -13.01
N LYS A 81 -1.28 -18.43 -14.04
CA LYS A 81 -1.33 -17.52 -15.20
C LYS A 81 -2.56 -16.63 -15.14
N ASP A 82 -2.36 -15.34 -15.44
CA ASP A 82 -3.48 -14.43 -15.66
C ASP A 82 -4.10 -14.64 -17.06
N PRO A 83 -5.27 -14.04 -17.34
CA PRO A 83 -5.91 -14.14 -18.66
C PRO A 83 -5.07 -13.66 -19.85
N GLN A 84 -4.01 -12.89 -19.59
CA GLN A 84 -3.06 -12.38 -20.56
C GLN A 84 -1.82 -13.29 -20.70
N GLY A 85 -1.76 -14.40 -19.97
CA GLY A 85 -0.66 -15.36 -19.99
C GLY A 85 0.55 -14.96 -19.12
N LEU A 86 0.45 -13.90 -18.31
CA LEU A 86 1.52 -13.47 -17.42
C LEU A 86 1.57 -14.34 -16.16
N THR A 87 2.77 -14.56 -15.63
CA THR A 87 2.97 -15.33 -14.40
C THR A 87 2.61 -14.48 -13.20
N ARG A 88 1.60 -14.92 -12.43
CA ARG A 88 1.25 -14.33 -11.13
C ARG A 88 1.78 -15.19 -10.00
N ILE A 89 2.48 -14.59 -9.06
CA ILE A 89 3.02 -15.30 -7.88
C ILE A 89 2.42 -14.69 -6.63
N TYR A 90 1.94 -15.55 -5.74
CA TYR A 90 1.29 -15.20 -4.48
C TYR A 90 2.25 -15.48 -3.33
N TYR A 91 2.41 -14.46 -2.48
CA TYR A 91 3.19 -14.52 -1.26
C TYR A 91 2.30 -14.17 -0.08
N THR A 92 2.59 -14.76 1.07
CA THR A 92 1.94 -14.41 2.33
C THR A 92 2.97 -14.21 3.44
N VAL A 93 2.56 -13.53 4.51
CA VAL A 93 3.31 -13.46 5.76
C VAL A 93 2.43 -14.05 6.86
N PRO A 94 2.99 -14.68 7.90
CA PRO A 94 2.23 -15.08 9.08
C PRO A 94 1.63 -13.82 9.73
N PHE A 95 0.39 -13.51 9.38
CA PHE A 95 -0.29 -12.29 9.78
C PHE A 95 -1.51 -12.63 10.61
N ASN A 96 -1.50 -12.19 11.86
CA ASN A 96 -2.72 -12.13 12.66
C ASN A 96 -3.31 -10.73 12.49
N PHE A 97 -4.51 -10.63 11.91
CA PHE A 97 -5.20 -9.38 11.62
C PHE A 97 -5.44 -8.59 12.91
N PRO A 98 -4.65 -7.54 13.17
CA PRO A 98 -4.83 -6.75 14.35
C PRO A 98 -6.00 -5.80 14.12
N GLN A 99 -6.89 -5.73 15.11
CA GLN A 99 -7.97 -4.75 15.09
C GLN A 99 -7.36 -3.34 15.12
N ASN A 100 -7.80 -2.48 14.19
CA ASN A 100 -7.44 -1.06 14.09
C ASN A 100 -6.04 -0.69 13.59
N GLU A 101 -5.42 -1.45 12.68
CA GLU A 101 -4.21 -1.02 11.97
C GLU A 101 -4.46 -0.78 10.48
N TYR A 102 -3.63 0.08 9.89
CA TYR A 102 -3.68 0.48 8.49
C TYR A 102 -2.40 0.04 7.78
N LEU A 103 -2.52 -0.55 6.59
CA LEU A 103 -1.37 -0.93 5.74
C LEU A 103 -0.89 0.29 4.92
N LEU A 104 0.42 0.53 4.91
CA LEU A 104 1.06 1.58 4.13
C LEU A 104 1.04 1.24 2.64
N LEU A 105 0.39 2.06 1.82
CA LEU A 105 0.23 1.81 0.39
C LEU A 105 1.37 2.29 -0.49
N ASN A 106 2.18 3.26 -0.03
CA ASN A 106 3.24 3.89 -0.83
C ASN A 106 4.11 2.84 -1.54
N ASN A 107 4.38 1.72 -0.86
CA ASN A 107 5.25 0.68 -1.38
C ASN A 107 4.52 -0.31 -2.31
N PHE A 108 3.23 -0.58 -2.07
CA PHE A 108 2.44 -1.53 -2.88
C PHE A 108 1.91 -0.93 -4.19
N GLY A 109 1.97 0.39 -4.35
CA GLY A 109 1.66 1.06 -5.61
C GLY A 109 2.83 1.10 -6.62
N MET A 110 4.00 0.57 -6.24
CA MET A 110 5.22 0.64 -7.04
C MET A 110 5.55 -0.70 -7.70
N ASN A 111 6.15 -0.65 -8.88
CA ASN A 111 6.63 -1.85 -9.56
C ASN A 111 7.90 -2.40 -8.88
N MET A 112 8.14 -3.70 -9.03
CA MET A 112 9.35 -4.38 -8.54
C MET A 112 10.23 -4.86 -9.70
N THR A 113 11.49 -5.15 -9.42
CA THR A 113 12.36 -5.85 -10.38
C THR A 113 11.85 -7.27 -10.66
N SER A 114 11.98 -7.70 -11.91
CA SER A 114 11.50 -8.98 -12.43
C SER A 114 12.63 -9.93 -12.84
N GLY A 115 13.89 -9.54 -12.60
CA GLY A 115 15.05 -10.25 -13.19
C GLY A 115 15.18 -10.06 -14.71
N SER A 116 14.47 -9.10 -15.30
CA SER A 116 14.56 -8.70 -16.70
C SER A 116 14.43 -7.18 -16.85
N GLY A 117 14.54 -6.66 -18.08
CA GLY A 117 14.32 -5.23 -18.37
C GLY A 117 12.87 -4.75 -18.22
N ILE A 118 11.90 -5.66 -18.09
CA ILE A 118 10.47 -5.33 -17.93
C ILE A 118 10.11 -5.51 -16.46
N PRO A 119 9.67 -4.48 -15.72
CA PRO A 119 9.37 -4.63 -14.30
C PRO A 119 8.17 -5.56 -14.06
N ARG A 120 8.04 -6.07 -12.82
CA ARG A 120 6.83 -6.79 -12.39
C ARG A 120 5.91 -5.88 -11.60
N ASN A 121 4.62 -5.99 -11.87
CA ASN A 121 3.60 -5.25 -11.16
C ASN A 121 3.39 -5.84 -9.78
N LEU A 122 3.09 -4.99 -8.81
CA LEU A 122 2.79 -5.37 -7.44
C LEU A 122 1.34 -5.08 -7.10
N TYR A 123 0.70 -6.04 -6.45
CA TYR A 123 -0.65 -5.96 -5.92
C TYR A 123 -0.64 -6.44 -4.48
N CYS A 124 -1.63 -5.99 -3.72
CA CYS A 124 -1.94 -6.61 -2.44
C CYS A 124 -3.40 -7.06 -2.42
N TRP A 125 -3.69 -8.06 -1.60
CA TRP A 125 -5.04 -8.58 -1.46
C TRP A 125 -5.27 -9.07 -0.04
N TRP A 126 -6.35 -8.57 0.55
CA TRP A 126 -6.84 -8.99 1.85
C TRP A 126 -7.88 -10.07 1.66
N ASP A 127 -7.57 -11.27 2.15
CA ASP A 127 -8.48 -12.41 2.21
C ASP A 127 -8.99 -12.51 3.65
N PHE A 128 -10.12 -11.85 3.92
CA PHE A 128 -10.73 -11.84 5.25
C PHE A 128 -11.24 -13.21 5.70
N PRO A 129 -11.94 -14.00 4.85
CA PRO A 129 -12.39 -15.34 5.23
C PRO A 129 -11.24 -16.23 5.72
N ASN A 130 -10.08 -16.18 5.07
CA ASN A 130 -8.93 -16.99 5.45
C ASN A 130 -7.93 -16.25 6.35
N ASN A 131 -8.28 -15.04 6.83
CA ASN A 131 -7.41 -14.21 7.66
C ASN A 131 -5.98 -14.13 7.09
N THR A 132 -5.86 -13.85 5.78
CA THR A 132 -4.56 -13.87 5.07
C THR A 132 -4.32 -12.59 4.29
N LEU A 133 -3.10 -12.05 4.42
CA LEU A 133 -2.60 -10.98 3.56
C LEU A 133 -1.76 -11.59 2.43
N TYR A 134 -2.11 -11.25 1.21
CA TYR A 134 -1.34 -11.61 0.02
C TYR A 134 -0.62 -10.40 -0.57
N ALA A 135 0.66 -10.58 -0.88
CA ALA A 135 1.37 -9.79 -1.87
C ALA A 135 1.45 -10.59 -3.16
N ILE A 136 1.15 -9.94 -4.28
CA ILE A 136 0.96 -10.64 -5.56
C ILE A 136 1.73 -9.90 -6.62
N THR A 137 2.60 -10.62 -7.31
CA THR A 137 3.43 -10.05 -8.38
C THR A 137 3.00 -10.60 -9.72
N ILE A 138 3.02 -9.78 -10.78
CA ILE A 138 2.61 -10.18 -12.12
C ILE A 138 3.66 -9.72 -13.14
N ALA A 139 4.20 -10.64 -13.94
CA ALA A 139 5.10 -10.34 -15.07
C ALA A 139 5.28 -11.54 -16.00
N ALA A 140 5.84 -11.30 -17.19
CA ALA A 140 6.24 -12.35 -18.13
C ALA A 140 7.39 -13.20 -17.57
N SER A 141 8.47 -12.54 -17.14
CA SER A 141 9.51 -13.14 -16.30
C SER A 141 9.26 -12.74 -14.85
N ASN A 142 9.05 -13.69 -13.95
CA ASN A 142 8.72 -13.37 -12.55
C ASN A 142 9.44 -14.34 -11.61
N PRO A 143 10.52 -13.92 -10.93
CA PRO A 143 11.25 -14.78 -10.02
C PRO A 143 10.48 -14.98 -8.70
N ILE A 144 10.62 -16.17 -8.11
CA ILE A 144 10.12 -16.47 -6.76
C ILE A 144 11.04 -15.81 -5.73
N ALA A 145 10.86 -14.51 -5.52
CA ALA A 145 11.62 -13.70 -4.59
C ALA A 145 10.80 -12.46 -4.20
N PHE A 146 10.69 -12.14 -2.91
CA PHE A 146 9.93 -10.99 -2.45
C PHE A 146 10.55 -10.39 -1.18
N PHE A 147 10.94 -9.11 -1.24
CA PHE A 147 11.70 -8.46 -0.16
C PHE A 147 11.10 -7.13 0.33
N LEU A 148 9.96 -6.72 -0.24
CA LEU A 148 9.32 -5.47 0.16
C LEU A 148 8.60 -5.66 1.50
N PRO A 149 8.79 -4.79 2.50
CA PRO A 149 8.10 -4.93 3.76
C PRO A 149 6.61 -4.51 3.65
N ALA A 150 5.72 -5.28 4.28
CA ALA A 150 4.39 -4.78 4.64
C ALA A 150 4.49 -3.98 5.93
N VAL A 151 4.27 -2.67 5.83
CA VAL A 151 4.39 -1.72 6.95
C VAL A 151 3.01 -1.29 7.41
N PHE A 152 2.78 -1.33 8.73
CA PHE A 152 1.51 -0.97 9.33
C PHE A 152 1.66 0.18 10.31
N ALA A 153 0.59 0.96 10.46
CA ALA A 153 0.51 2.05 11.40
C ALA A 153 -0.88 2.16 12.03
N LYS A 154 -0.97 2.94 13.10
CA LYS A 154 -2.21 3.44 13.67
C LYS A 154 -2.28 4.95 13.52
N MET A 155 -3.50 5.48 13.55
CA MET A 155 -3.68 6.91 13.77
C MET A 155 -3.20 7.25 15.18
N ASN A 156 -2.44 8.33 15.33
CA ASN A 156 -2.12 8.84 16.65
C ASN A 156 -3.43 9.21 17.36
N ALA A 157 -3.56 8.80 18.62
CA ALA A 157 -4.75 9.03 19.44
C ALA A 157 -4.85 10.50 19.88
#